data_AF-A0A2I8ELJ5-F1
#
_entry.id   AF-A0A2I8ELJ5-F1
#
_cell.length_a   1.000
_cell.length_b   1.000
_cell.length_c   1.000
_cell.angle_alpha   90.00
_cell.angle_beta   90.00
_cell.angle_gamma   90.00
#
_symmetry.space_group_name_H-M   'P 1'
#
loop_
_entity.id
_entity.type
_entity.pdbx_description
1 polymer ?
#
loop_
_entity_poly.entity_id
_entity_poly.type
_entity_poly.pdbx_seq_one_letter_code
_entity_poly.pdbx_strand_id
1 'polypeptide(L)'
;MDDHGRLASPDPSLGEMLVYPRIAHLIAAGIGLYLDSAITGLQIAATASLLLAWIAIAYILTAFPWRGRLLSLTMLSVVLLANKLFFKLQIFGEEIVSDFFFAQLAAQAALLCVLAITLRLERRYSSRSIRYVFLIGSILAIESIHLLPALEGLGVLAFFLLSDTLDDLNSAILPSVRVKSLLVRGIVFAACGVAMLAHPTYKVMRSISENNGVLRLTRFDSIESLLVLACVVAVLSASLLISWHRGSVDARRDRLPVKYLGAFGLTVSCLCVAQWIALQFGLGSEYACKKYIYALDTLFLIEIVLLVVERSSIVLDRAREPIKGLPACLDALLVSALVAIAFVSTTPRHATLSLKAIRAVEADVRLVVVKSPRSPGDKPMVAIHLPMMNPLLDYMFSTAVLRTPRDEMVMAILLNRRITSLESASKIVTARNDATYDVPACRGPGTTGNVAVIDTKCYVTEKQLNVTCRSDFDLTSSGAIHPSMLTGFSSPEPNGTWTEGHEASFKCELPKAGHFRPKRVEVVGTAFVAENRQQQIVATIAGTTSTQTVDFSHPGETKVITLPTSDQDQGWLVIQLSMPDALSPAQAGLSADSRVLGLQVKEIRLR
;
A
#
# COMPACT_ATOMS: atom_id res chain seq x y z
N MET A 1 -20.30 19.45 10.66
CA MET A 1 -21.57 19.74 11.36
C MET A 1 -22.63 18.92 10.68
N ASP A 2 -23.50 18.27 11.45
CA ASP A 2 -24.71 17.66 10.92
C ASP A 2 -25.79 18.75 10.68
N ASP A 3 -26.92 18.36 10.09
CA ASP A 3 -28.07 19.25 9.82
C ASP A 3 -28.68 19.88 11.09
N HIS A 4 -28.17 19.54 12.28
CA HIS A 4 -28.59 20.05 13.58
C HIS A 4 -27.53 20.91 14.27
N GLY A 5 -26.46 21.29 13.57
CA GLY A 5 -25.43 22.20 14.10
C GLY A 5 -24.56 21.56 15.19
N ARG A 6 -24.64 20.24 15.41
CA ARG A 6 -23.70 19.55 16.29
C ARG A 6 -22.41 19.32 15.52
N LEU A 7 -21.27 19.41 16.22
CA LEU A 7 -20.01 18.88 15.71
C LEU A 7 -20.22 17.38 15.47
N ALA A 8 -20.47 17.01 14.21
CA ALA A 8 -20.60 15.63 13.80
C ALA A 8 -19.44 14.84 14.42
N SER A 9 -19.77 13.74 15.11
CA SER A 9 -18.76 12.86 15.68
C SER A 9 -17.74 12.53 14.59
N PRO A 10 -16.43 12.67 14.83
CA PRO A 10 -15.42 12.42 13.82
C PRO A 10 -15.64 11.03 13.22
N ASP A 11 -15.68 10.93 11.89
CA ASP A 11 -15.87 9.65 11.21
C ASP A 11 -14.72 8.70 11.61
N PRO A 12 -14.99 7.63 12.39
CA PRO A 12 -13.95 6.77 12.94
C PRO A 12 -13.24 5.95 11.87
N SER A 13 -13.80 5.87 10.65
CA SER A 13 -13.14 5.20 9.52
C SER A 13 -11.93 6.00 8.99
N LEU A 14 -11.91 7.32 9.21
CA LEU A 14 -10.85 8.19 8.68
C LEU A 14 -9.55 8.09 9.50
N GLY A 15 -9.59 7.65 10.75
CA GLY A 15 -8.39 7.48 11.59
C GLY A 15 -7.51 8.73 11.62
N GLU A 16 -6.21 8.56 11.35
CA GLU A 16 -5.25 9.67 11.32
C GLU A 16 -5.55 10.70 10.22
N MET A 17 -6.33 10.37 9.19
CA MET A 17 -6.74 11.32 8.14
C MET A 17 -7.67 12.42 8.67
N LEU A 18 -8.24 12.25 9.87
CA LEU A 18 -8.93 13.33 10.59
C LEU A 18 -7.96 14.44 11.01
N VAL A 19 -6.71 14.14 11.26
CA VAL A 19 -5.74 15.13 11.78
C VAL A 19 -4.61 15.41 10.81
N TYR A 20 -4.38 14.52 9.84
CA TYR A 20 -3.40 14.65 8.77
C TYR A 20 -3.65 15.94 7.95
N PRO A 21 -2.61 16.64 7.46
CA PRO A 21 -2.79 17.79 6.58
C PRO A 21 -3.68 17.46 5.38
N ARG A 22 -4.77 18.22 5.21
CA ARG A 22 -5.90 17.79 4.39
C ARG A 22 -5.87 18.32 2.97
N ILE A 23 -5.08 19.36 2.65
CA ILE A 23 -5.25 20.10 1.39
C ILE A 23 -5.10 19.20 0.15
N ALA A 24 -4.06 18.36 0.08
CA ALA A 24 -3.88 17.42 -1.03
C ALA A 24 -5.09 16.47 -1.16
N HIS A 25 -5.58 15.94 -0.04
CA HIS A 25 -6.73 15.03 -0.04
C HIS A 25 -8.05 15.74 -0.37
N LEU A 26 -8.23 17.00 0.02
CA LEU A 26 -9.39 17.81 -0.33
C LEU A 26 -9.44 18.08 -1.84
N ILE A 27 -8.29 18.36 -2.47
CA ILE A 27 -8.19 18.51 -3.92
C ILE A 27 -8.57 17.20 -4.62
N ALA A 28 -7.97 16.08 -4.20
CA ALA A 28 -8.28 14.76 -4.74
C ALA A 28 -9.77 14.39 -4.56
N ALA A 29 -10.34 14.67 -3.38
CA ALA A 29 -11.75 14.44 -3.09
C ALA A 29 -12.66 15.32 -3.94
N GLY A 30 -12.31 16.61 -4.16
CA GLY A 30 -13.05 17.51 -5.03
C GLY A 30 -13.11 17.02 -6.48
N ILE A 31 -11.98 16.55 -7.02
CA ILE A 31 -11.93 15.92 -8.36
C ILE A 31 -12.75 14.62 -8.36
N GLY A 32 -12.63 13.82 -7.31
CA GLY A 32 -13.34 12.55 -7.18
C GLY A 32 -14.86 12.72 -7.07
N LEU A 33 -15.34 13.78 -6.42
CA LEU A 33 -16.75 14.15 -6.38
C LEU A 33 -17.28 14.50 -7.77
N TYR A 34 -16.51 15.27 -8.55
CA TYR A 34 -16.89 15.63 -9.92
C TYR A 34 -16.97 14.42 -10.86
N LEU A 35 -16.09 13.42 -10.65
CA LEU A 35 -16.00 12.22 -11.51
C LEU A 35 -16.73 11.00 -10.95
N ASP A 36 -17.43 11.17 -9.82
CA ASP A 36 -18.12 10.11 -9.07
C ASP A 36 -17.21 8.91 -8.72
N SER A 37 -15.95 9.16 -8.38
CA SER A 37 -15.00 8.14 -7.94
C SER A 37 -13.84 8.77 -7.17
N ALA A 38 -13.71 8.42 -5.89
CA ALA A 38 -12.66 8.96 -5.03
C ALA A 38 -11.27 8.49 -5.52
N ILE A 39 -11.19 7.24 -5.97
CA ILE A 39 -9.95 6.63 -6.49
C ILE A 39 -9.51 7.32 -7.78
N THR A 40 -10.45 7.65 -8.67
CA THR A 40 -10.15 8.41 -9.89
C THR A 40 -9.64 9.81 -9.56
N GLY A 41 -10.28 10.51 -8.62
CA GLY A 41 -9.82 11.82 -8.16
C GLY A 41 -8.40 11.80 -7.60
N LEU A 42 -8.09 10.79 -6.79
CA LEU A 42 -6.76 10.57 -6.24
C LEU A 42 -5.71 10.28 -7.31
N GLN A 43 -6.03 9.42 -8.29
CA GLN A 43 -5.14 9.10 -9.41
C GLN A 43 -4.83 10.34 -10.26
N ILE A 44 -5.82 11.17 -10.57
CA ILE A 44 -5.64 12.40 -11.35
C ILE A 44 -4.78 13.39 -10.57
N ALA A 45 -5.07 13.60 -9.28
CA ALA A 45 -4.30 14.51 -8.44
C ALA A 45 -2.83 14.05 -8.33
N ALA A 46 -2.58 12.77 -8.09
CA ALA A 46 -1.23 12.20 -8.03
C ALA A 46 -0.47 12.36 -9.36
N THR A 47 -1.14 12.08 -10.50
CA THR A 47 -0.57 12.25 -11.84
C THR A 47 -0.25 13.72 -12.12
N ALA A 48 -1.13 14.64 -11.74
CA ALA A 48 -0.91 16.08 -11.86
C ALA A 48 0.28 16.54 -11.00
N SER A 49 0.41 16.05 -9.77
CA SER A 49 1.57 16.34 -8.91
C SER A 49 2.87 15.86 -9.54
N LEU A 50 2.90 14.65 -10.11
CA LEU A 50 4.07 14.14 -10.83
C LEU A 50 4.44 15.01 -12.04
N LEU A 51 3.45 15.40 -12.86
CA LEU A 51 3.66 16.33 -13.97
C LEU A 51 4.24 17.65 -13.50
N LEU A 52 3.63 18.26 -12.48
CA LEU A 52 4.05 19.56 -11.95
C LEU A 52 5.48 19.53 -11.40
N ALA A 53 5.86 18.46 -10.69
CA ALA A 53 7.23 18.31 -10.18
C ALA A 53 8.26 18.35 -11.31
N TRP A 54 8.07 17.54 -12.36
CA TRP A 54 9.02 17.46 -13.48
C TRP A 54 8.95 18.69 -14.41
N ILE A 55 7.77 19.29 -14.60
CA ILE A 55 7.64 20.57 -15.30
C ILE A 55 8.41 21.67 -14.56
N ALA A 56 8.30 21.74 -13.22
CA ALA A 56 9.02 22.73 -12.43
C ALA A 56 10.54 22.54 -12.49
N ILE A 57 11.03 21.30 -12.41
CA ILE A 57 12.46 20.99 -12.59
C ILE A 57 12.93 21.40 -14.00
N ALA A 58 12.20 21.00 -15.04
CA ALA A 58 12.52 21.35 -16.42
C ALA A 58 12.53 22.88 -16.60
N TYR A 59 11.56 23.58 -16.01
CA TYR A 59 11.47 25.04 -16.03
C TYR A 59 12.68 25.70 -15.35
N ILE A 60 13.09 25.22 -14.18
CA ILE A 60 14.30 25.70 -13.51
C ILE A 60 15.50 25.54 -14.46
N LEU A 61 15.70 24.37 -15.07
CA LEU A 61 16.79 24.13 -16.02
C LEU A 61 16.73 25.02 -17.27
N THR A 62 15.53 25.38 -17.73
CA THR A 62 15.39 26.31 -18.86
C THR A 62 15.90 27.72 -18.55
N ALA A 63 16.17 28.04 -17.28
CA ALA A 63 16.71 29.33 -16.92
C ALA A 63 18.18 29.52 -17.33
N PHE A 64 18.91 28.45 -17.64
CA PHE A 64 20.24 28.53 -18.22
C PHE A 64 20.25 29.24 -19.59
N PRO A 65 21.42 29.77 -20.01
CA PRO A 65 21.67 30.11 -21.40
C PRO A 65 21.41 28.92 -22.32
N TRP A 66 21.16 29.20 -23.60
CA TRP A 66 20.76 28.19 -24.61
C TRP A 66 21.56 26.88 -24.54
N ARG A 67 22.90 26.94 -24.54
CA ARG A 67 23.75 25.74 -24.53
C ARG A 67 23.64 24.95 -23.22
N GLY A 68 23.70 25.63 -22.08
CA GLY A 68 23.55 24.99 -20.77
C GLY A 68 22.17 24.36 -20.58
N ARG A 69 21.12 25.01 -21.09
CA ARG A 69 19.76 24.49 -21.12
C ARG A 69 19.64 23.24 -21.98
N LEU A 70 20.12 23.27 -23.23
CA LEU A 70 20.07 22.10 -24.12
C LEU A 70 20.82 20.92 -23.50
N LEU A 71 22.03 21.18 -22.99
CA LEU A 71 22.87 20.17 -22.36
C LEU A 71 22.22 19.60 -21.11
N SER A 72 21.71 20.43 -20.20
CA SER A 72 21.08 19.97 -18.95
C SER A 72 19.81 19.15 -19.20
N LEU A 73 18.90 19.61 -20.07
CA LEU A 73 17.67 18.88 -20.38
C LEU A 73 17.96 17.54 -21.07
N THR A 74 18.90 17.52 -22.02
CA THR A 74 19.27 16.30 -22.75
C THR A 74 19.99 15.31 -21.84
N MET A 75 20.98 15.76 -21.07
CA MET A 75 21.72 14.89 -20.15
C MET A 75 20.82 14.35 -19.05
N LEU A 76 19.94 15.16 -18.47
CA LEU A 76 19.00 14.67 -17.46
C LEU A 76 18.07 13.61 -18.06
N SER A 77 17.57 13.82 -19.28
CA SER A 77 16.76 12.81 -19.99
C SER A 77 17.51 11.47 -20.14
N VAL A 78 18.79 11.53 -20.54
CA VAL A 78 19.63 10.32 -20.67
C VAL A 78 19.86 9.66 -19.32
N VAL A 79 20.15 10.44 -18.27
CA VAL A 79 20.38 9.93 -16.92
C VAL A 79 19.12 9.30 -16.33
N LEU A 80 17.93 9.84 -16.60
CA LEU A 80 16.65 9.25 -16.18
C LEU A 80 16.40 7.91 -16.88
N LEU A 81 16.64 7.82 -18.19
CA LEU A 81 16.56 6.55 -18.91
C LEU A 81 17.57 5.54 -18.36
N ALA A 82 18.81 5.95 -18.10
CA ALA A 82 19.81 5.10 -17.47
C ALA A 82 19.39 4.66 -16.07
N ASN A 83 18.74 5.53 -15.29
CA ASN A 83 18.18 5.19 -13.99
C ASN A 83 17.13 4.08 -14.12
N LYS A 84 16.19 4.23 -15.06
CA LYS A 84 15.14 3.22 -15.32
C LYS A 84 15.72 1.86 -15.74
N LEU A 85 16.77 1.87 -16.54
CA LEU A 85 17.35 0.65 -17.11
C LEU A 85 18.35 -0.05 -16.17
N PHE A 86 19.13 0.72 -15.40
CA PHE A 86 20.30 0.19 -14.69
C PHE A 86 20.28 0.51 -13.19
N PHE A 87 20.19 1.79 -12.81
CA PHE A 87 20.46 2.20 -11.43
C PHE A 87 19.31 1.90 -10.48
N LYS A 88 18.06 2.13 -10.91
CA LYS A 88 16.83 1.94 -10.13
C LYS A 88 16.84 2.74 -8.80
N LEU A 89 17.31 3.97 -8.88
CA LEU A 89 17.19 4.98 -7.82
C LEU A 89 15.75 5.46 -7.74
N GLN A 90 15.30 5.78 -6.54
CA GLN A 90 13.93 6.16 -6.26
C GLN A 90 13.77 7.65 -6.42
N ILE A 91 13.32 8.09 -7.59
CA ILE A 91 13.15 9.51 -7.91
C ILE A 91 11.72 9.99 -7.63
N PHE A 92 11.49 11.30 -7.69
CA PHE A 92 10.14 11.87 -7.57
C PHE A 92 9.16 11.23 -8.56
N GLY A 93 8.06 10.72 -8.02
CA GLY A 93 7.06 9.88 -8.66
C GLY A 93 7.06 8.45 -8.16
N GLU A 94 8.17 7.94 -7.64
CA GLU A 94 8.19 6.60 -7.05
C GLU A 94 7.52 6.56 -5.67
N GLU A 95 7.24 7.71 -5.04
CA GLU A 95 6.41 7.81 -3.82
C GLU A 95 5.04 7.15 -3.99
N ILE A 96 4.47 7.20 -5.20
CA ILE A 96 3.14 6.66 -5.49
C ILE A 96 3.19 5.19 -5.95
N VAL A 97 4.38 4.65 -6.21
CA VAL A 97 4.57 3.27 -6.65
C VAL A 97 4.95 2.43 -5.43
N SER A 98 4.11 1.46 -5.06
CA SER A 98 4.26 0.58 -3.88
C SER A 98 3.92 1.20 -2.52
N ASP A 99 4.35 2.43 -2.24
CA ASP A 99 4.21 3.03 -0.89
C ASP A 99 3.07 4.07 -0.75
N PHE A 100 2.65 4.67 -1.87
CA PHE A 100 1.54 5.63 -1.98
C PHE A 100 1.62 6.88 -1.06
N PHE A 101 2.77 7.57 -1.00
CA PHE A 101 2.91 8.87 -0.31
C PHE A 101 2.43 10.06 -1.15
N PHE A 102 1.15 10.03 -1.53
CA PHE A 102 0.53 11.05 -2.38
C PHE A 102 0.69 12.48 -1.84
N ALA A 103 0.40 12.72 -0.57
CA ALA A 103 0.47 14.07 0.01
C ALA A 103 1.90 14.63 0.03
N GLN A 104 2.89 13.76 0.24
CA GLN A 104 4.31 14.13 0.15
C GLN A 104 4.67 14.55 -1.28
N LEU A 105 4.33 13.74 -2.29
CA LEU A 105 4.57 14.08 -3.71
C LEU A 105 3.87 15.40 -4.11
N ALA A 106 2.63 15.60 -3.67
CA ALA A 106 1.88 16.83 -3.95
C ALA A 106 2.56 18.07 -3.34
N ALA A 107 3.02 17.99 -2.10
CA ALA A 107 3.76 19.05 -1.44
C ALA A 107 5.14 19.27 -2.09
N GLN A 108 5.81 18.21 -2.54
CA GLN A 108 7.08 18.30 -3.26
C GLN A 108 6.92 19.05 -4.58
N ALA A 109 5.89 18.70 -5.36
CA ALA A 109 5.56 19.37 -6.60
C ALA A 109 5.25 20.86 -6.36
N ALA A 110 4.50 21.17 -5.30
CA ALA A 110 4.23 22.55 -4.90
C ALA A 110 5.51 23.31 -4.54
N LEU A 111 6.41 22.72 -3.75
CA LEU A 111 7.70 23.32 -3.41
C LEU A 111 8.54 23.60 -4.67
N LEU A 112 8.65 22.64 -5.58
CA LEU A 112 9.41 22.81 -6.82
C LEU A 112 8.83 23.94 -7.69
N CYS A 113 7.50 24.03 -7.79
CA CYS A 113 6.82 25.15 -8.45
C CYS A 113 7.14 26.50 -7.79
N VAL A 114 7.15 26.55 -6.45
CA VAL A 114 7.51 27.76 -5.68
C VAL A 114 8.96 28.14 -5.94
N LEU A 115 9.88 27.19 -6.00
CA LEU A 115 11.29 27.44 -6.34
C LEU A 115 11.43 27.96 -7.78
N ALA A 116 10.71 27.36 -8.74
CA ALA A 116 10.68 27.82 -10.13
C ALA A 116 10.15 29.26 -10.27
N ILE A 117 9.08 29.61 -9.55
CA ILE A 117 8.51 30.97 -9.53
C ILE A 117 9.49 31.95 -8.86
N THR A 118 10.06 31.58 -7.72
CA THR A 118 11.03 32.42 -6.99
C THR A 118 12.28 32.69 -7.84
N LEU A 119 12.77 31.69 -8.57
CA LEU A 119 13.85 31.85 -9.54
C LEU A 119 13.48 32.85 -10.62
N ARG A 120 12.25 32.79 -11.15
CA ARG A 120 11.78 33.76 -12.15
C ARG A 120 11.71 35.18 -11.59
N LEU A 121 11.24 35.36 -10.37
CA LEU A 121 11.22 36.65 -9.68
C LEU A 121 12.65 37.20 -9.54
N GLU A 122 13.59 36.36 -9.12
CA GLU A 122 15.02 36.71 -9.05
C GLU A 122 15.58 37.11 -10.42
N ARG A 123 15.28 36.34 -11.48
CA ARG A 123 15.75 36.63 -12.84
C ARG A 123 15.20 37.96 -13.38
N ARG A 124 14.00 38.35 -12.96
CA ARG A 124 13.33 39.63 -13.32
C ARG A 124 13.74 40.80 -12.42
N TYR A 125 14.76 40.66 -11.57
CA TYR A 125 15.21 41.70 -10.64
C TYR A 125 14.14 42.16 -9.63
N SER A 126 13.21 41.28 -9.27
CA SER A 126 12.30 41.57 -8.16
C SER A 126 13.10 41.76 -6.87
N SER A 127 12.62 42.65 -5.98
CA SER A 127 13.29 42.93 -4.72
C SER A 127 13.38 41.68 -3.84
N ARG A 128 14.44 41.59 -3.03
CA ARG A 128 14.67 40.44 -2.12
C ARG A 128 13.47 40.21 -1.21
N SER A 129 12.84 41.28 -0.71
CA SER A 129 11.67 41.21 0.17
C SER A 129 10.47 40.54 -0.49
N ILE A 130 10.18 40.83 -1.77
CA ILE A 130 9.07 40.18 -2.49
C ILE A 130 9.30 38.67 -2.58
N ARG A 131 10.54 38.26 -2.85
CA ARG A 131 10.90 36.83 -2.91
C ARG A 131 10.71 36.15 -1.56
N TYR A 132 11.14 36.77 -0.46
CA TYR A 132 10.99 36.20 0.87
C TYR A 132 9.53 36.11 1.32
N VAL A 133 8.73 37.17 1.09
CA VAL A 133 7.30 37.17 1.43
C VAL A 133 6.58 36.06 0.66
N PHE A 134 6.86 35.93 -0.65
CA PHE A 134 6.31 34.84 -1.46
C PHE A 134 6.72 33.46 -0.93
N LEU A 135 8.01 33.27 -0.63
CA LEU A 135 8.52 31.99 -0.15
C LEU A 135 7.94 31.61 1.23
N ILE A 136 7.86 32.55 2.18
CA ILE A 136 7.28 32.34 3.51
C ILE A 136 5.81 31.96 3.40
N GLY A 137 5.01 32.74 2.65
CA GLY A 137 3.59 32.42 2.45
C GLY A 137 3.39 31.06 1.80
N SER A 138 4.27 30.69 0.87
CA SER A 138 4.23 29.38 0.21
C SER A 138 4.62 28.24 1.14
N ILE A 139 5.63 28.39 2.01
CA ILE A 139 6.05 27.38 2.99
C ILE A 139 4.89 27.05 3.94
N LEU A 140 4.22 28.07 4.48
CA LEU A 140 3.08 27.88 5.38
C LEU A 140 1.90 27.21 4.68
N ALA A 141 1.67 27.51 3.40
CA ALA A 141 0.66 26.82 2.59
C ALA A 141 1.03 25.35 2.30
N ILE A 142 2.30 25.08 1.97
CA ILE A 142 2.82 23.73 1.72
C ILE A 142 2.75 22.88 2.99
N GLU A 143 2.96 23.46 4.17
CA GLU A 143 2.83 22.74 5.43
C GLU A 143 1.43 22.12 5.58
N SER A 144 0.38 22.82 5.14
CA SER A 144 -0.99 22.33 5.14
C SER A 144 -1.25 21.21 4.10
N ILE A 145 -0.29 20.93 3.22
CA ILE A 145 -0.26 19.78 2.30
C ILE A 145 0.58 18.65 2.92
N HIS A 146 1.82 18.94 3.32
CA HIS A 146 2.72 18.01 4.00
C HIS A 146 3.89 18.74 4.68
N LEU A 147 4.30 18.27 5.87
CA LEU A 147 5.35 18.92 6.67
C LEU A 147 6.75 18.83 6.05
N LEU A 148 7.14 17.66 5.53
CA LEU A 148 8.51 17.41 5.04
C LEU A 148 8.95 18.44 3.97
N PRO A 149 8.23 18.65 2.84
CA PRO A 149 8.63 19.67 1.87
C PRO A 149 8.51 21.12 2.40
N ALA A 150 7.69 21.37 3.42
CA ALA A 150 7.66 22.68 4.06
C ALA A 150 8.96 22.97 4.82
N LEU A 151 9.50 21.97 5.54
CA LEU A 151 10.80 22.06 6.22
C LEU A 151 11.96 22.23 5.22
N GLU A 152 11.89 21.53 4.09
CA GLU A 152 12.82 21.74 2.98
C GLU A 152 12.75 23.17 2.44
N GLY A 153 11.54 23.72 2.26
CA GLY A 153 11.35 25.12 1.89
C GLY A 153 11.93 26.09 2.92
N LEU A 154 11.75 25.83 4.22
CA LEU A 154 12.34 26.62 5.31
C LEU A 154 13.88 26.60 5.26
N GLY A 155 14.50 25.45 5.01
CA GLY A 155 15.95 25.37 4.88
C GLY A 155 16.47 26.09 3.63
N VAL A 156 15.75 26.04 2.50
CA VAL A 156 16.09 26.83 1.31
C VAL A 156 15.95 28.35 1.59
N LEU A 157 14.93 28.77 2.33
CA LEU A 157 14.80 30.16 2.80
C LEU A 157 16.01 30.57 3.65
N ALA A 158 16.44 29.72 4.59
CA ALA A 158 17.63 29.96 5.41
C ALA A 158 18.87 30.19 4.53
N PHE A 159 19.06 29.33 3.53
CA PHE A 159 20.15 29.45 2.57
C PHE A 159 20.09 30.76 1.78
N PHE A 160 18.92 31.17 1.28
CA PHE A 160 18.79 32.43 0.53
C PHE A 160 19.08 33.66 1.41
N LEU A 161 18.60 33.66 2.66
CA LEU A 161 18.90 34.72 3.61
C LEU A 161 20.40 34.79 3.92
N LEU A 162 21.07 33.65 4.08
CA LEU A 162 22.51 33.57 4.30
C LEU A 162 23.29 34.04 3.06
N SER A 163 22.91 33.56 1.87
CA SER A 163 23.55 33.95 0.60
C SER A 163 23.44 35.45 0.35
N ASP A 164 22.26 36.04 0.53
CA ASP A 164 22.08 37.49 0.36
C ASP A 164 22.84 38.29 1.45
N THR A 165 23.13 37.68 2.60
CA THR A 165 23.93 38.28 3.68
C THR A 165 25.41 38.27 3.34
N LEU A 166 25.92 37.16 2.78
CA LEU A 166 27.28 37.09 2.27
C LEU A 166 27.52 38.11 1.15
N ASP A 167 26.54 38.29 0.25
CA ASP A 167 26.61 39.33 -0.79
C ASP A 167 26.67 40.75 -0.19
N ASP A 168 25.89 41.03 0.86
CA ASP A 168 25.92 42.33 1.55
C ASP A 168 27.25 42.56 2.28
N LEU A 169 27.85 41.51 2.87
CA LEU A 169 29.16 41.59 3.53
C LEU A 169 30.28 41.93 2.55
N ASN A 170 30.19 41.40 1.32
CA ASN A 170 31.16 41.66 0.25
C ASN A 170 30.93 42.99 -0.48
N SER A 171 29.80 43.66 -0.24
CA SER A 171 29.47 44.94 -0.86
C SER A 171 30.01 46.14 -0.07
N ALA A 172 30.08 47.32 -0.70
CA ALA A 172 30.53 48.58 -0.06
C ALA A 172 29.45 49.25 0.84
N ILE A 173 28.46 48.48 1.34
CA ILE A 173 27.37 49.01 2.17
C ILE A 173 27.90 49.44 3.56
N LEU A 174 27.33 50.49 4.16
CA LEU A 174 27.68 50.95 5.51
C LEU A 174 27.49 49.85 6.58
N PRO A 175 28.41 49.68 7.56
CA PRO A 175 28.32 48.63 8.59
C PRO A 175 27.00 48.63 9.36
N SER A 176 26.45 49.80 9.68
CA SER A 176 25.19 49.94 10.41
C SER A 176 23.98 49.39 9.64
N VAL A 177 23.98 49.53 8.30
CA VAL A 177 22.94 48.98 7.42
C VAL A 177 23.08 47.46 7.32
N ARG A 178 24.31 46.93 7.32
CA ARG A 178 24.57 45.47 7.32
C ARG A 178 24.02 44.79 8.57
N VAL A 179 24.32 45.35 9.76
CA VAL A 179 23.84 44.79 11.03
C VAL A 179 22.30 44.79 11.08
N LYS A 180 21.66 45.89 10.66
CA LYS A 180 20.19 45.96 10.58
C LYS A 180 19.63 44.91 9.61
N SER A 181 20.22 44.76 8.43
CA SER A 181 19.81 43.75 7.44
C SER A 181 19.92 42.33 7.99
N LEU A 182 21.03 42.00 8.65
CA LEU A 182 21.24 40.71 9.30
C LEU A 182 20.19 40.42 10.38
N LEU A 183 19.94 41.38 11.27
CA LEU A 183 18.95 41.25 12.33
C LEU A 183 17.54 41.04 11.77
N VAL A 184 17.14 41.84 10.77
CA VAL A 184 15.83 41.70 10.13
C VAL A 184 15.69 40.32 9.49
N ARG A 185 16.70 39.83 8.78
CA ARG A 185 16.68 38.49 8.16
C ARG A 185 16.61 37.37 9.20
N GLY A 186 17.37 37.50 10.30
CA GLY A 186 17.32 36.56 11.41
C GLY A 186 15.94 36.51 12.06
N ILE A 187 15.33 37.67 12.31
CA ILE A 187 13.97 37.78 12.85
C ILE A 187 12.95 37.16 11.88
N VAL A 188 13.05 37.44 10.58
CA VAL A 188 12.16 36.88 9.56
C VAL A 188 12.25 35.35 9.53
N PHE A 189 13.45 34.79 9.56
CA PHE A 189 13.66 33.34 9.60
C PHE A 189 13.07 32.73 10.88
N ALA A 190 13.39 33.30 12.04
CA ALA A 190 12.89 32.84 13.32
C ALA A 190 11.35 32.91 13.40
N ALA A 191 10.75 34.00 12.93
CA ALA A 191 9.31 34.17 12.89
C ALA A 191 8.64 33.14 11.97
N CYS A 192 9.22 32.83 10.80
CA CYS A 192 8.73 31.77 9.93
C CYS A 192 8.82 30.40 10.62
N GLY A 193 9.93 30.09 11.29
CA GLY A 193 10.10 28.86 12.05
C GLY A 193 9.08 28.73 13.18
N VAL A 194 8.87 29.79 13.96
CA VAL A 194 7.84 29.82 15.02
C VAL A 194 6.44 29.65 14.45
N ALA A 195 6.12 30.30 13.32
CA ALA A 195 4.82 30.16 12.66
C ALA A 195 4.55 28.71 12.23
N MET A 196 5.56 28.01 11.69
CA MET A 196 5.45 26.59 11.36
C MET A 196 5.28 25.72 12.61
N LEU A 197 6.08 25.94 13.66
CA LEU A 197 5.98 25.16 14.90
C LEU A 197 4.63 25.36 15.61
N ALA A 198 4.04 26.54 15.49
CA ALA A 198 2.72 26.88 16.03
C ALA A 198 1.57 26.32 15.18
N HIS A 199 1.84 25.91 13.93
CA HIS A 199 0.82 25.41 13.03
C HIS A 199 0.36 24.00 13.46
N PRO A 200 -0.96 23.71 13.51
CA PRO A 200 -1.48 22.45 14.04
C PRO A 200 -0.94 21.20 13.34
N THR A 201 -0.66 21.30 12.05
CA THR A 201 -0.12 20.20 11.25
C THR A 201 1.24 19.75 11.73
N TYR A 202 2.09 20.65 12.24
CA TYR A 202 3.41 20.29 12.76
C TYR A 202 3.31 19.23 13.86
N LYS A 203 2.45 19.47 14.86
CA LYS A 203 2.28 18.55 16.00
C LYS A 203 1.78 17.18 15.54
N VAL A 204 0.83 17.15 14.61
CA VAL A 204 0.28 15.89 14.07
C VAL A 204 1.35 15.13 13.30
N MET A 205 2.04 15.79 12.36
CA MET A 205 3.04 15.15 11.52
C MET A 205 4.26 14.69 12.31
N ARG A 206 4.65 15.43 13.36
CA ARG A 206 5.66 14.98 14.32
C ARG A 206 5.25 13.66 14.97
N SER A 207 4.03 13.59 15.52
CA SER A 207 3.55 12.36 16.16
C SER A 207 3.48 11.18 15.16
N ILE A 208 3.04 11.43 13.93
CA ILE A 208 3.02 10.39 12.88
C ILE A 208 4.44 9.92 12.52
N SER A 209 5.44 10.82 12.56
CA SER A 209 6.82 10.47 12.25
C SER A 209 7.49 9.57 13.28
N GLU A 210 6.96 9.52 14.51
CA GLU A 210 7.42 8.62 15.58
C GLU A 210 6.99 7.16 15.32
N ASN A 211 5.95 6.94 14.50
CA ASN A 211 5.56 5.60 14.09
C ASN A 211 6.54 5.03 13.07
N ASN A 212 7.16 3.88 13.40
CA ASN A 212 8.04 3.19 12.48
C ASN A 212 7.23 2.33 11.50
N GLY A 213 6.90 2.92 10.36
CA GLY A 213 6.29 2.21 9.24
C GLY A 213 7.28 1.31 8.50
N VAL A 214 6.81 0.66 7.43
CA VAL A 214 7.67 -0.09 6.51
C VAL A 214 7.80 0.73 5.22
N LEU A 215 9.04 0.99 4.82
CA LEU A 215 9.40 1.56 3.52
C LEU A 215 10.58 0.76 2.98
N ARG A 216 10.36 0.04 1.87
CA ARG A 216 11.37 -0.86 1.29
C ARG A 216 12.10 -0.15 0.16
N LEU A 217 13.38 0.14 0.39
CA LEU A 217 14.21 0.82 -0.61
C LEU A 217 14.97 -0.21 -1.45
N THR A 218 15.08 0.03 -2.76
CA THR A 218 15.73 -0.95 -3.66
C THR A 218 17.25 -0.96 -3.52
N ARG A 219 17.85 0.20 -3.21
CA ARG A 219 19.31 0.38 -3.16
C ARG A 219 19.82 0.80 -1.79
N PHE A 220 19.09 1.72 -1.13
CA PHE A 220 19.55 2.38 0.09
C PHE A 220 18.68 2.01 1.30
N ASP A 221 18.44 0.72 1.53
CA ASP A 221 17.50 0.27 2.57
C ASP A 221 18.03 0.41 4.01
N SER A 222 19.33 0.58 4.19
CA SER A 222 19.93 0.83 5.51
C SER A 222 20.12 2.32 5.76
N ILE A 223 20.02 2.74 7.03
CA ILE A 223 20.23 4.13 7.44
C ILE A 223 21.64 4.61 7.11
N GLU A 224 22.66 3.77 7.25
CA GLU A 224 24.04 4.11 6.93
C GLU A 224 24.19 4.43 5.45
N SER A 225 23.58 3.62 4.58
CA SER A 225 23.62 3.84 3.13
C SER A 225 22.90 5.14 2.72
N LEU A 226 21.80 5.45 3.40
CA LEU A 226 21.07 6.70 3.22
C LEU A 226 21.88 7.92 3.68
N LEU A 227 22.60 7.82 4.80
CA LEU A 227 23.48 8.89 5.28
C LEU A 227 24.68 9.11 4.36
N VAL A 228 25.26 8.04 3.80
CA VAL A 228 26.31 8.16 2.78
C VAL A 228 25.77 8.91 1.56
N LEU A 229 24.58 8.56 1.07
CA LEU A 229 23.95 9.28 -0.04
C LEU A 229 23.70 10.76 0.33
N ALA A 230 23.18 11.05 1.51
CA ALA A 230 22.98 12.42 1.99
C ALA A 230 24.28 13.23 2.01
N CYS A 231 25.38 12.64 2.48
CA CYS A 231 26.71 13.24 2.46
C CYS A 231 27.21 13.50 1.03
N VAL A 232 27.02 12.54 0.11
CA VAL A 232 27.40 12.71 -1.30
C VAL A 232 26.63 13.87 -1.92
N VAL A 233 25.31 13.90 -1.77
CA VAL A 233 24.47 15.01 -2.26
C VAL A 233 24.92 16.33 -1.63
N ALA A 234 25.16 16.39 -0.31
CA ALA A 234 25.63 17.61 0.35
C ALA A 234 26.95 18.14 -0.24
N VAL A 235 27.88 17.25 -0.58
CA VAL A 235 29.17 17.62 -1.21
C VAL A 235 28.96 18.13 -2.64
N LEU A 236 28.10 17.48 -3.43
CA LEU A 236 27.76 17.92 -4.79
C LEU A 236 27.08 19.29 -4.75
N SER A 237 26.05 19.45 -3.91
CA SER A 237 25.35 20.70 -3.65
C SER A 237 26.31 21.81 -3.22
N ALA A 238 27.17 21.57 -2.24
CA ALA A 238 28.14 22.56 -1.77
C ALA A 238 29.13 22.95 -2.89
N SER A 239 29.60 21.98 -3.67
CA SER A 239 30.51 22.24 -4.81
C SER A 239 29.86 23.14 -5.87
N LEU A 240 28.60 22.86 -6.21
CA LEU A 240 27.79 23.66 -7.12
C LEU A 240 27.56 25.09 -6.58
N LEU A 241 27.20 25.22 -5.31
CA LEU A 241 26.98 26.51 -4.65
C LEU A 241 28.26 27.35 -4.55
N ILE A 242 29.40 26.72 -4.24
CA ILE A 242 30.71 27.39 -4.23
C ILE A 242 31.09 27.84 -5.65
N SER A 243 30.90 26.99 -6.66
CA SER A 243 31.13 27.34 -8.07
C SER A 243 30.29 28.55 -8.49
N TRP A 244 28.99 28.52 -8.16
CA TRP A 244 28.09 29.63 -8.40
C TRP A 244 28.56 30.90 -7.68
N HIS A 245 28.82 30.85 -6.37
CA HIS A 245 29.17 32.03 -5.59
C HIS A 245 30.48 32.72 -6.06
N ARG A 246 31.44 31.94 -6.56
CA ARG A 246 32.71 32.45 -7.13
C ARG A 246 32.56 33.10 -8.51
N GLY A 247 31.42 32.93 -9.19
CA GLY A 247 31.16 33.53 -10.50
C GLY A 247 31.01 35.05 -10.44
N SER A 248 31.22 35.73 -11.58
CA SER A 248 30.86 37.14 -11.72
C SER A 248 29.37 37.37 -11.52
N VAL A 249 28.94 38.61 -11.28
CA VAL A 249 27.52 38.95 -11.09
C VAL A 249 26.64 38.45 -12.24
N ASP A 250 27.09 38.63 -13.48
CA ASP A 250 26.37 38.16 -14.67
C ASP A 250 26.36 36.63 -14.75
N ALA A 251 27.50 35.97 -14.49
CA ALA A 251 27.57 34.52 -14.48
C ALA A 251 26.66 33.90 -13.40
N ARG A 252 26.58 34.52 -12.22
CA ARG A 252 25.67 34.09 -11.14
C ARG A 252 24.20 34.17 -11.55
N ARG A 253 23.84 35.16 -12.38
CA ARG A 253 22.48 35.32 -12.90
C ARG A 253 22.15 34.27 -13.95
N ASP A 254 23.09 33.94 -14.82
CA ASP A 254 22.89 32.91 -15.86
C ASP A 254 22.88 31.49 -15.27
N ARG A 255 23.46 31.33 -14.06
CA ARG A 255 23.58 30.05 -13.35
C ARG A 255 22.66 29.94 -12.14
N LEU A 256 21.55 30.67 -12.12
CA LEU A 256 20.54 30.54 -11.06
C LEU A 256 20.04 29.10 -10.83
N PRO A 257 19.90 28.21 -11.84
CA PRO A 257 19.51 26.82 -11.58
C PRO A 257 20.46 26.11 -10.61
N VAL A 258 21.75 26.39 -10.68
CA VAL A 258 22.79 25.86 -9.77
C VAL A 258 22.54 26.32 -8.35
N LYS A 259 22.23 27.61 -8.14
CA LYS A 259 21.90 28.17 -6.83
C LYS A 259 20.67 27.47 -6.23
N TYR A 260 19.59 27.34 -6.98
CA TYR A 260 18.32 26.83 -6.46
C TYR A 260 18.36 25.33 -6.18
N LEU A 261 18.87 24.55 -7.13
CA LEU A 261 18.93 23.09 -6.99
C LEU A 261 20.02 22.67 -6.00
N GLY A 262 21.17 23.38 -5.97
CA GLY A 262 22.19 23.15 -4.94
C GLY A 262 21.74 23.56 -3.54
N ALA A 263 21.00 24.66 -3.38
CA ALA A 263 20.42 25.04 -2.09
C ALA A 263 19.42 24.00 -1.59
N PHE A 264 18.61 23.47 -2.52
CA PHE A 264 17.62 22.45 -2.24
C PHE A 264 18.29 21.11 -1.86
N GLY A 265 19.29 20.65 -2.63
CA GLY A 265 20.09 19.47 -2.32
C GLY A 265 20.77 19.55 -0.96
N LEU A 266 21.47 20.66 -0.67
CA LEU A 266 22.13 20.87 0.61
C LEU A 266 21.13 20.82 1.77
N THR A 267 19.96 21.42 1.59
CA THR A 267 18.91 21.43 2.61
C THR A 267 18.37 20.03 2.88
N VAL A 268 18.00 19.28 1.83
CA VAL A 268 17.47 17.91 1.95
C VAL A 268 18.49 17.00 2.65
N SER A 269 19.77 17.08 2.27
CA SER A 269 20.83 16.32 2.92
C SER A 269 21.00 16.66 4.40
N CYS A 270 21.06 17.95 4.73
CA CYS A 270 21.19 18.40 6.13
C CYS A 270 19.99 17.97 6.97
N LEU A 271 18.77 18.06 6.42
CA LEU A 271 17.55 17.64 7.11
C LEU A 271 17.48 16.12 7.30
N CYS A 272 17.93 15.33 6.32
CA CYS A 272 18.05 13.88 6.46
C CYS A 272 19.01 13.51 7.62
N VAL A 273 20.18 14.16 7.69
CA VAL A 273 21.14 13.97 8.79
C VAL A 273 20.55 14.44 10.11
N ALA A 274 19.86 15.59 10.14
CA ALA A 274 19.21 16.11 11.34
C ALA A 274 18.11 15.16 11.84
N GLN A 275 17.32 14.55 10.94
CA GLN A 275 16.31 13.55 11.29
C GLN A 275 16.94 12.29 11.86
N TRP A 276 18.09 11.85 11.35
CA TRP A 276 18.85 10.75 11.93
C TRP A 276 19.42 11.10 13.32
N ILE A 277 19.94 12.30 13.52
CA ILE A 277 20.37 12.78 14.84
C ILE A 277 19.17 12.77 15.80
N ALA A 278 18.02 13.28 15.37
CA ALA A 278 16.79 13.25 16.17
C ALA A 278 16.38 11.82 16.55
N LEU A 279 16.51 10.87 15.63
CA LEU A 279 16.27 9.44 15.88
C LEU A 279 17.17 8.90 17.01
N GLN A 280 18.44 9.33 17.10
CA GLN A 280 19.33 8.94 18.19
C GLN A 280 18.84 9.41 19.57
N PHE A 281 18.02 10.45 19.62
CA PHE A 281 17.36 10.95 20.82
C PHE A 281 15.94 10.41 21.03
N GLY A 282 15.55 9.37 20.27
CA GLY A 282 14.20 8.80 20.32
C GLY A 282 13.12 9.68 19.68
N LEU A 283 13.50 10.64 18.84
CA LEU A 283 12.58 11.53 18.14
C LEU A 283 12.46 11.12 16.66
N GLY A 284 11.29 10.62 16.28
CA GLY A 284 11.02 10.12 14.92
C GLY A 284 11.33 8.63 14.76
N SER A 285 11.58 8.19 13.54
CA SER A 285 11.76 6.77 13.20
C SER A 285 12.75 6.58 12.04
N GLU A 286 13.24 5.36 11.85
CA GLU A 286 13.99 5.00 10.63
C GLU A 286 13.16 5.26 9.37
N TYR A 287 11.87 4.91 9.43
CA TYR A 287 10.90 5.23 8.40
C TYR A 287 10.86 6.72 8.04
N ALA A 288 10.90 7.62 9.04
CA ALA A 288 10.96 9.06 8.80
C ALA A 288 12.25 9.51 8.09
N CYS A 289 13.39 8.88 8.40
CA CYS A 289 14.65 9.14 7.69
C CYS A 289 14.55 8.69 6.22
N LYS A 290 14.04 7.47 5.98
CA LYS A 290 13.92 6.90 4.64
C LYS A 290 13.07 7.74 3.68
N LYS A 291 12.13 8.56 4.16
CA LYS A 291 11.31 9.45 3.32
C LYS A 291 12.11 10.48 2.52
N TYR A 292 13.32 10.84 2.96
CA TYR A 292 14.20 11.76 2.24
C TYR A 292 14.78 11.15 0.95
N ILE A 293 14.70 9.83 0.77
CA ILE A 293 15.32 9.13 -0.36
C ILE A 293 14.88 9.68 -1.72
N TYR A 294 13.59 10.00 -1.88
CA TYR A 294 13.04 10.46 -3.15
C TYR A 294 13.65 11.78 -3.61
N ALA A 295 13.86 12.70 -2.66
CA ALA A 295 14.52 13.97 -2.92
C ALA A 295 16.03 13.77 -3.12
N LEU A 296 16.68 12.95 -2.28
CA LEU A 296 18.12 12.69 -2.36
C LEU A 296 18.52 12.06 -3.70
N ASP A 297 17.85 10.99 -4.13
CA ASP A 297 18.14 10.31 -5.40
C ASP A 297 17.85 11.22 -6.59
N THR A 298 16.75 11.97 -6.55
CA THR A 298 16.43 12.95 -7.62
C THR A 298 17.50 14.04 -7.71
N LEU A 299 17.93 14.60 -6.58
CA LEU A 299 18.92 15.66 -6.53
C LEU A 299 20.31 15.13 -6.89
N PHE A 300 20.67 13.92 -6.48
CA PHE A 300 21.91 13.26 -6.91
C PHE A 300 22.03 13.20 -8.44
N LEU A 301 20.99 12.74 -9.12
CA LEU A 301 20.99 12.67 -10.59
C LEU A 301 21.04 14.05 -11.24
N ILE A 302 20.27 15.01 -10.73
CA ILE A 302 20.24 16.39 -11.25
C ILE A 302 21.60 17.07 -11.05
N GLU A 303 22.20 16.97 -9.86
CA GLU A 303 23.43 17.67 -9.52
C GLU A 303 24.65 17.13 -10.25
N ILE A 304 24.70 15.82 -10.53
CA ILE A 304 25.71 15.25 -11.44
C ILE A 304 25.62 15.92 -12.82
N VAL A 305 24.40 16.06 -13.37
CA VAL A 305 24.19 16.75 -14.65
C VAL A 305 24.63 18.20 -14.56
N LEU A 306 24.25 18.91 -13.49
CA LEU A 306 24.64 20.32 -13.29
C LEU A 306 26.15 20.51 -13.19
N LEU A 307 26.88 19.59 -12.55
CA LEU A 307 28.35 19.67 -12.48
C LEU A 307 29.00 19.53 -13.85
N VAL A 308 28.48 18.64 -14.71
CA VAL A 308 28.97 18.49 -16.09
C VAL A 308 28.63 19.74 -16.91
N VAL A 309 27.42 20.29 -16.73
CA VAL A 309 26.99 21.52 -17.41
C VAL A 309 27.84 22.72 -16.99
N GLU A 310 28.15 22.88 -15.71
CA GLU A 310 29.03 23.95 -15.20
C GLU A 310 30.44 23.84 -15.78
N ARG A 311 31.02 22.64 -15.84
CA ARG A 311 32.35 22.44 -16.43
C ARG A 311 32.37 22.71 -17.94
N SER A 312 31.31 22.31 -18.64
CA SER A 312 31.22 22.44 -20.10
C SER A 312 30.89 23.87 -20.55
N SER A 313 30.06 24.59 -19.78
CA SER A 313 29.66 25.97 -20.10
C SER A 313 30.83 26.94 -20.00
N ILE A 314 31.73 26.75 -19.03
CA ILE A 314 32.99 27.52 -18.92
C ILE A 314 33.84 27.42 -20.20
N VAL A 315 33.86 26.26 -20.85
CA VAL A 315 34.62 26.02 -22.09
C VAL A 315 33.90 26.62 -23.29
N LEU A 316 32.57 26.51 -23.33
CA LEU A 316 31.75 26.84 -24.50
C LEU A 316 31.34 28.32 -24.58
N ASP A 317 31.25 29.06 -23.48
CA ASP A 317 30.83 30.48 -23.48
C ASP A 317 31.83 31.44 -24.17
N ARG A 318 33.01 30.95 -24.56
CA ARG A 318 33.96 31.69 -25.40
C ARG A 318 33.51 31.83 -26.86
N ALA A 319 32.59 30.99 -27.35
CA ALA A 319 32.10 31.03 -28.73
C ALA A 319 30.72 31.69 -28.81
N ARG A 320 30.67 33.03 -28.84
CA ARG A 320 29.43 33.81 -28.94
C ARG A 320 28.93 33.87 -30.38
N GLU A 321 27.75 33.29 -30.66
CA GLU A 321 26.69 33.92 -31.47
C GLU A 321 25.34 33.23 -31.13
N PRO A 322 24.30 33.99 -30.77
CA PRO A 322 22.96 33.44 -30.57
C PRO A 322 22.28 33.16 -31.91
N ILE A 323 21.93 31.90 -32.17
CA ILE A 323 21.08 31.52 -33.29
C ILE A 323 19.69 32.15 -33.08
N LYS A 324 19.33 33.13 -33.91
CA LYS A 324 18.00 33.74 -33.91
C LYS A 324 17.01 32.82 -34.64
N GLY A 325 15.85 32.53 -34.04
CA GLY A 325 14.66 32.09 -34.78
C GLY A 325 14.04 30.72 -34.45
N LEU A 326 14.73 29.81 -33.72
CA LEU A 326 14.17 28.50 -33.32
C LEU A 326 14.00 28.18 -31.79
N PRO A 327 14.19 29.08 -30.78
CA PRO A 327 14.31 28.61 -29.39
C PRO A 327 13.02 28.08 -28.77
N ALA A 328 11.88 28.76 -28.93
CA ALA A 328 10.70 28.51 -28.10
C ALA A 328 10.01 27.16 -28.40
N CYS A 329 9.94 26.77 -29.68
CA CYS A 329 9.36 25.48 -30.07
C CYS A 329 10.25 24.32 -29.62
N LEU A 330 11.58 24.46 -29.78
CA LEU A 330 12.52 23.45 -29.29
C LEU A 330 12.51 23.36 -27.77
N ASP A 331 12.41 24.47 -27.05
CA ASP A 331 12.30 24.50 -25.59
C ASP A 331 11.07 23.72 -25.13
N ALA A 332 9.90 23.98 -25.74
CA ALA A 332 8.69 23.24 -25.44
C ALA A 332 8.86 21.74 -25.71
N LEU A 333 9.46 21.38 -26.85
CA LEU A 333 9.72 19.98 -27.19
C LEU A 333 10.66 19.29 -26.19
N LEU A 334 11.75 19.94 -25.78
CA LEU A 334 12.72 19.39 -24.83
C LEU A 334 12.13 19.25 -23.43
N VAL A 335 11.34 20.24 -22.98
CA VAL A 335 10.62 20.16 -21.70
C VAL A 335 9.61 19.02 -21.75
N SER A 336 8.79 18.93 -22.79
CA SER A 336 7.83 17.84 -22.98
C SER A 336 8.51 16.47 -23.05
N ALA A 337 9.63 16.36 -23.75
CA ALA A 337 10.41 15.13 -23.85
C ALA A 337 10.98 14.70 -22.50
N LEU A 338 11.58 15.64 -21.74
CA LEU A 338 12.09 15.34 -20.39
C LEU A 338 10.97 14.89 -19.46
N VAL A 339 9.82 15.57 -19.46
CA VAL A 339 8.66 15.19 -18.64
C VAL A 339 8.13 13.80 -19.04
N ALA A 340 8.01 13.53 -20.34
CA ALA A 340 7.59 12.20 -20.82
C ALA A 340 8.57 11.10 -20.40
N ILE A 341 9.87 11.36 -20.49
CA ILE A 341 10.92 10.42 -20.06
C ILE A 341 10.87 10.20 -18.55
N ALA A 342 10.68 11.25 -17.75
CA ALA A 342 10.51 11.13 -16.31
C ALA A 342 9.30 10.25 -15.96
N PHE A 343 8.17 10.42 -16.67
CA PHE A 343 6.99 9.57 -16.54
C PHE A 343 7.28 8.10 -16.84
N VAL A 344 7.93 7.82 -17.97
CA VAL A 344 8.31 6.45 -18.34
C VAL A 344 9.30 5.86 -17.32
N SER A 345 10.15 6.70 -16.73
CA SER A 345 11.15 6.28 -15.74
C SER A 345 10.50 5.90 -14.41
N THR A 346 9.49 6.62 -13.95
CA THR A 346 8.80 6.34 -12.67
C THR A 346 7.68 5.31 -12.81
N THR A 347 7.03 5.21 -13.97
CA THR A 347 5.89 4.32 -14.15
C THR A 347 6.34 2.85 -14.23
N PRO A 348 5.75 1.92 -13.46
CA PRO A 348 6.07 0.49 -13.56
C PRO A 348 5.71 -0.06 -14.95
N ARG A 349 6.49 -1.05 -15.43
CA ARG A 349 6.30 -1.63 -16.79
C ARG A 349 4.98 -2.39 -16.94
N HIS A 350 4.49 -2.97 -15.84
CA HIS A 350 3.26 -3.76 -15.84
C HIS A 350 2.30 -3.15 -14.82
N ALA A 351 1.10 -2.81 -15.29
CA ALA A 351 0.02 -2.41 -14.41
C ALA A 351 -0.42 -3.65 -13.61
N THR A 352 -0.36 -3.57 -12.28
CA THR A 352 -0.85 -4.62 -11.39
C THR A 352 -2.37 -4.55 -11.24
N LEU A 353 -2.95 -3.36 -11.39
CA LEU A 353 -4.38 -3.10 -11.23
C LEU A 353 -4.89 -2.18 -12.33
N SER A 354 -6.15 -2.38 -12.75
CA SER A 354 -6.83 -1.53 -13.72
C SER A 354 -7.75 -0.55 -13.01
N LEU A 355 -7.60 0.75 -13.30
CA LEU A 355 -8.50 1.79 -12.77
C LEU A 355 -9.96 1.52 -13.16
N LYS A 356 -10.20 1.00 -14.36
CA LYS A 356 -11.54 0.63 -14.83
C LYS A 356 -12.13 -0.48 -13.96
N ALA A 357 -11.34 -1.50 -13.63
CA ALA A 357 -11.77 -2.61 -12.78
C ALA A 357 -12.07 -2.14 -11.35
N ILE A 358 -11.17 -1.32 -10.77
CA ILE A 358 -11.36 -0.74 -9.44
C ILE A 358 -12.63 0.12 -9.38
N ARG A 359 -12.86 0.96 -10.40
CA ARG A 359 -14.06 1.81 -10.47
C ARG A 359 -15.34 1.00 -10.60
N ALA A 360 -15.33 -0.12 -11.32
CA ALA A 360 -16.47 -1.01 -11.40
C ALA A 360 -16.81 -1.61 -10.03
N VAL A 361 -15.80 -2.08 -9.29
CA VAL A 361 -15.98 -2.57 -7.92
C VAL A 361 -16.44 -1.44 -6.98
N GLU A 362 -15.92 -0.22 -7.12
CA GLU A 362 -16.38 0.95 -6.35
C GLU A 362 -17.86 1.23 -6.57
N ALA A 363 -18.34 1.18 -7.81
CA ALA A 363 -19.74 1.36 -8.14
C ALA A 363 -20.62 0.25 -7.52
N ASP A 364 -20.18 -1.01 -7.62
CA ASP A 364 -20.88 -2.15 -7.01
C ASP A 364 -20.98 -2.02 -5.49
N VAL A 365 -19.88 -1.69 -4.80
CA VAL A 365 -19.86 -1.55 -3.34
C VAL A 365 -20.66 -0.33 -2.88
N ARG A 366 -20.66 0.79 -3.63
CA ARG A 366 -21.55 1.93 -3.35
C ARG A 366 -23.02 1.56 -3.48
N LEU A 367 -23.36 0.74 -4.47
CA LEU A 367 -24.73 0.24 -4.64
C LEU A 367 -25.16 -0.64 -3.46
N VAL A 368 -24.23 -1.41 -2.87
CA VAL A 368 -24.48 -2.14 -1.62
C VAL A 368 -24.87 -1.18 -0.50
N VAL A 369 -24.16 -0.07 -0.31
CA VAL A 369 -24.48 0.93 0.72
C VAL A 369 -25.89 1.49 0.54
N VAL A 370 -26.30 1.77 -0.70
CA VAL A 370 -27.64 2.28 -1.03
C VAL A 370 -28.73 1.23 -0.80
N LYS A 371 -28.50 -0.03 -1.20
CA LYS A 371 -29.49 -1.12 -1.10
C LYS A 371 -29.55 -1.76 0.29
N SER A 372 -28.53 -1.56 1.12
CA SER A 372 -28.40 -2.08 2.47
C SER A 372 -27.98 -0.95 3.43
N PRO A 373 -28.82 0.09 3.61
CA PRO A 373 -28.50 1.19 4.50
C PRO A 373 -28.36 0.70 5.94
N ARG A 374 -27.39 1.26 6.66
CA ARG A 374 -27.17 0.98 8.09
C ARG A 374 -27.95 1.94 8.97
N SER A 375 -28.48 1.43 10.06
CA SER A 375 -29.00 2.25 11.16
C SER A 375 -27.87 2.68 12.10
N PRO A 376 -27.98 3.84 12.77
CA PRO A 376 -27.05 4.23 13.81
C PRO A 376 -26.95 3.17 14.92
N GLY A 377 -25.74 2.71 15.22
CA GLY A 377 -25.48 1.65 16.21
C GLY A 377 -25.36 0.23 15.63
N ASP A 378 -25.67 0.02 14.35
CA ASP A 378 -25.46 -1.26 13.69
C ASP A 378 -23.97 -1.63 13.64
N LYS A 379 -23.67 -2.93 13.78
CA LYS A 379 -22.35 -3.47 13.50
C LYS A 379 -21.90 -3.12 12.08
N PRO A 380 -20.60 -2.88 11.84
CA PRO A 380 -20.14 -2.46 10.53
C PRO A 380 -20.25 -3.53 9.46
N MET A 381 -20.42 -3.09 8.21
CA MET A 381 -20.17 -3.94 7.04
C MET A 381 -18.67 -3.96 6.80
N VAL A 382 -18.14 -5.03 6.21
CA VAL A 382 -16.71 -5.14 5.90
C VAL A 382 -16.53 -5.75 4.52
N ALA A 383 -15.55 -5.26 3.75
CA ALA A 383 -15.20 -5.81 2.46
C ALA A 383 -14.03 -6.79 2.62
N ILE A 384 -14.18 -8.00 2.09
CA ILE A 384 -13.18 -9.07 2.16
C ILE A 384 -13.21 -9.87 0.86
N HIS A 385 -12.06 -10.13 0.26
CA HIS A 385 -11.96 -10.87 -1.00
C HIS A 385 -12.83 -10.26 -2.10
N LEU A 386 -12.72 -8.94 -2.33
CA LEU A 386 -13.36 -8.32 -3.49
C LEU A 386 -12.80 -8.93 -4.79
N PRO A 387 -13.44 -8.74 -5.97
CA PRO A 387 -13.07 -9.45 -7.21
C PRO A 387 -11.60 -9.39 -7.64
N MET A 388 -10.83 -8.43 -7.14
CA MET A 388 -9.40 -8.28 -7.42
C MET A 388 -8.49 -9.05 -6.44
N MET A 389 -9.05 -9.67 -5.40
CA MET A 389 -8.36 -10.45 -4.36
C MET A 389 -7.15 -9.73 -3.77
N ASN A 390 -7.30 -8.42 -3.54
CA ASN A 390 -6.23 -7.57 -3.05
C ASN A 390 -6.57 -7.03 -1.65
N PRO A 391 -5.85 -7.48 -0.60
CA PRO A 391 -6.15 -7.10 0.79
C PRO A 391 -6.08 -5.59 1.07
N LEU A 392 -5.21 -4.85 0.35
CA LEU A 392 -5.13 -3.40 0.45
C LEU A 392 -6.42 -2.75 -0.06
N LEU A 393 -6.98 -3.25 -1.17
CA LEU A 393 -8.24 -2.75 -1.69
C LEU A 393 -9.42 -3.13 -0.79
N ASP A 394 -9.44 -4.36 -0.26
CA ASP A 394 -10.45 -4.78 0.71
C ASP A 394 -10.47 -3.85 1.94
N TYR A 395 -9.29 -3.52 2.47
CA TYR A 395 -9.12 -2.52 3.52
C TYR A 395 -9.61 -1.13 3.10
N MET A 396 -9.23 -0.65 1.91
CA MET A 396 -9.63 0.67 1.41
C MET A 396 -11.14 0.76 1.18
N PHE A 397 -11.79 -0.27 0.64
CA PHE A 397 -13.23 -0.30 0.42
C PHE A 397 -14.01 -0.40 1.73
N SER A 398 -13.51 -1.17 2.69
CA SER A 398 -14.07 -1.23 4.04
C SER A 398 -14.08 0.15 4.69
N THR A 399 -12.94 0.83 4.71
CA THR A 399 -12.82 2.13 5.38
C THR A 399 -13.48 3.26 4.60
N ALA A 400 -13.15 3.43 3.31
CA ALA A 400 -13.56 4.61 2.55
C ALA A 400 -15.00 4.56 2.03
N VAL A 401 -15.50 3.38 1.65
CA VAL A 401 -16.84 3.24 1.05
C VAL A 401 -17.85 2.73 2.08
N LEU A 402 -17.50 1.67 2.83
CA LEU A 402 -18.40 1.08 3.83
C LEU A 402 -18.35 1.78 5.19
N ARG A 403 -17.42 2.74 5.37
CA ARG A 403 -17.24 3.52 6.61
C ARG A 403 -17.01 2.63 7.84
N THR A 404 -16.29 1.53 7.63
CA THR A 404 -15.88 0.61 8.71
C THR A 404 -14.81 1.30 9.57
N PRO A 405 -14.98 1.35 10.90
CA PRO A 405 -13.95 1.86 11.80
C PRO A 405 -12.63 1.09 11.66
N ARG A 406 -11.49 1.76 11.84
CA ARG A 406 -10.17 1.13 11.78
C ARG A 406 -9.83 0.42 13.09
N ASP A 407 -10.45 -0.73 13.30
CA ASP A 407 -10.22 -1.62 14.44
C ASP A 407 -9.31 -2.81 14.09
N GLU A 408 -9.16 -3.76 15.03
CA GLU A 408 -8.34 -4.96 14.83
C GLU A 408 -8.80 -5.80 13.63
N MET A 409 -10.11 -5.89 13.35
CA MET A 409 -10.64 -6.65 12.22
C MET A 409 -10.22 -6.02 10.90
N VAL A 410 -10.37 -4.71 10.77
CA VAL A 410 -9.97 -4.00 9.54
C VAL A 410 -8.45 -4.02 9.34
N MET A 411 -7.67 -3.95 10.42
CA MET A 411 -6.22 -4.11 10.34
C MET A 411 -5.81 -5.55 9.99
N ALA A 412 -6.54 -6.58 10.44
CA ALA A 412 -6.32 -7.96 10.03
C ALA A 412 -6.52 -8.15 8.52
N ILE A 413 -7.51 -7.47 7.93
CA ILE A 413 -7.73 -7.46 6.47
C ILE A 413 -6.52 -6.86 5.74
N LEU A 414 -6.07 -5.67 6.15
CA LEU A 414 -4.90 -5.02 5.54
C LEU A 414 -3.64 -5.91 5.58
N LEU A 415 -3.43 -6.59 6.70
CA LEU A 415 -2.28 -7.47 6.93
C LEU A 415 -2.48 -8.88 6.35
N ASN A 416 -3.60 -9.14 5.66
CA ASN A 416 -3.99 -10.45 5.15
C ASN A 416 -3.91 -11.57 6.21
N ARG A 417 -4.37 -11.26 7.43
CA ARG A 417 -4.42 -12.17 8.57
C ARG A 417 -5.81 -12.76 8.71
N ARG A 418 -5.89 -13.92 9.36
CA ARG A 418 -7.16 -14.55 9.71
C ARG A 418 -7.97 -13.62 10.60
N ILE A 419 -9.22 -13.37 10.21
CA ILE A 419 -10.17 -12.58 11.01
C ILE A 419 -10.77 -13.49 12.08
N THR A 420 -10.50 -13.16 13.35
CA THR A 420 -10.93 -13.95 14.52
C THR A 420 -12.35 -13.62 14.97
N SER A 421 -12.83 -12.41 14.70
CA SER A 421 -14.10 -11.88 15.21
C SER A 421 -15.04 -11.41 14.10
N LEU A 422 -15.28 -12.24 13.08
CA LEU A 422 -16.25 -11.93 12.00
C LEU A 422 -17.63 -11.53 12.55
N GLU A 423 -18.04 -12.07 13.70
CA GLU A 423 -19.27 -11.70 14.40
C GLU A 423 -19.35 -10.21 14.78
N SER A 424 -18.23 -9.48 14.81
CA SER A 424 -18.21 -8.03 15.02
C SER A 424 -18.73 -7.24 13.81
N ALA A 425 -18.79 -7.85 12.63
CA ALA A 425 -19.41 -7.30 11.43
C ALA A 425 -20.88 -7.75 11.30
N SER A 426 -21.74 -6.89 10.75
CA SER A 426 -23.11 -7.26 10.38
C SER A 426 -23.16 -8.03 9.07
N LYS A 427 -22.37 -7.60 8.08
CA LYS A 427 -22.33 -8.18 6.74
C LYS A 427 -20.91 -8.22 6.19
N ILE A 428 -20.64 -9.21 5.35
CA ILE A 428 -19.42 -9.34 4.55
C ILE A 428 -19.76 -8.99 3.11
N VAL A 429 -18.98 -8.10 2.51
CA VAL A 429 -19.06 -7.73 1.10
C VAL A 429 -17.88 -8.39 0.39
N THR A 430 -18.16 -9.37 -0.47
CA THR A 430 -17.13 -10.23 -1.08
C THR A 430 -17.35 -10.44 -2.57
N ALA A 431 -16.38 -10.98 -3.29
CA ALA A 431 -16.53 -11.32 -4.70
C ALA A 431 -17.63 -12.36 -4.90
N ARG A 432 -18.31 -12.27 -6.04
CA ARG A 432 -19.28 -13.30 -6.42
C ARG A 432 -18.59 -14.63 -6.66
N ASN A 433 -19.17 -15.69 -6.09
CA ASN A 433 -18.66 -17.05 -6.08
C ASN A 433 -17.28 -17.19 -5.40
N ASP A 434 -16.92 -16.28 -4.48
CA ASP A 434 -15.77 -16.49 -3.62
C ASP A 434 -15.94 -17.79 -2.82
N ALA A 435 -14.95 -18.67 -2.90
CA ALA A 435 -15.00 -20.02 -2.32
C ALA A 435 -15.03 -20.01 -0.78
N THR A 436 -14.65 -18.89 -0.15
CA THR A 436 -14.54 -18.80 1.31
C THR A 436 -15.77 -18.17 1.93
N TYR A 437 -16.21 -17.03 1.39
CA TYR A 437 -17.19 -16.16 2.02
C TYR A 437 -18.55 -16.12 1.30
N ASP A 438 -18.62 -16.38 -0.01
CA ASP A 438 -19.90 -16.32 -0.75
C ASP A 438 -20.73 -17.61 -0.58
N VAL A 439 -21.48 -17.68 0.51
CA VAL A 439 -22.43 -18.77 0.79
C VAL A 439 -23.79 -18.43 0.20
N PRO A 440 -24.31 -19.17 -0.81
CA PRO A 440 -25.54 -18.82 -1.51
C PRO A 440 -26.77 -18.61 -0.62
N ALA A 441 -26.92 -19.43 0.42
CA ALA A 441 -28.02 -19.34 1.37
C ALA A 441 -27.99 -18.08 2.24
N CYS A 442 -26.82 -17.47 2.44
CA CYS A 442 -26.63 -16.30 3.29
C CYS A 442 -26.58 -14.97 2.53
N ARG A 443 -26.86 -14.99 1.23
CA ARG A 443 -26.85 -13.79 0.39
C ARG A 443 -28.00 -12.87 0.77
N GLY A 444 -27.66 -11.65 1.18
CA GLY A 444 -28.59 -10.60 1.54
C GLY A 444 -28.89 -9.61 0.41
N PRO A 445 -29.79 -8.65 0.68
CA PRO A 445 -30.12 -7.57 -0.24
C PRO A 445 -28.88 -6.71 -0.55
N GLY A 446 -28.74 -6.29 -1.80
CA GLY A 446 -27.59 -5.50 -2.26
C GLY A 446 -26.54 -6.30 -3.04
N THR A 447 -26.61 -7.63 -3.03
CA THR A 447 -25.83 -8.48 -3.94
C THR A 447 -25.99 -8.03 -5.40
N THR A 448 -24.87 -7.90 -6.11
CA THR A 448 -24.79 -7.54 -7.54
C THR A 448 -24.22 -8.69 -8.37
N GLY A 449 -23.97 -8.46 -9.67
CA GLY A 449 -23.35 -9.47 -10.54
C GLY A 449 -21.90 -9.81 -10.15
N ASN A 450 -21.17 -8.84 -9.59
CA ASN A 450 -19.74 -9.01 -9.26
C ASN A 450 -19.48 -9.16 -7.77
N VAL A 451 -20.39 -8.70 -6.91
CA VAL A 451 -20.19 -8.64 -5.45
C VAL A 451 -21.37 -9.29 -4.74
N ALA A 452 -21.07 -10.18 -3.79
CA ALA A 452 -22.02 -10.78 -2.87
C ALA A 452 -22.05 -10.02 -1.54
N VAL A 453 -23.26 -9.83 -1.00
CA VAL A 453 -23.45 -9.31 0.36
C VAL A 453 -23.93 -10.46 1.22
N ILE A 454 -23.15 -10.83 2.23
CA ILE A 454 -23.37 -12.02 3.05
C ILE A 454 -23.70 -11.59 4.47
N ASP A 455 -24.82 -12.07 5.02
CA ASP A 455 -25.14 -11.85 6.43
C ASP A 455 -24.16 -12.64 7.31
N THR A 456 -23.44 -11.96 8.21
CA THR A 456 -22.36 -12.61 8.96
C THR A 456 -22.89 -13.62 9.98
N LYS A 457 -24.08 -13.38 10.56
CA LYS A 457 -24.67 -14.34 11.52
C LYS A 457 -25.09 -15.61 10.80
N CYS A 458 -25.71 -15.49 9.64
CA CYS A 458 -26.01 -16.62 8.77
C CYS A 458 -24.73 -17.36 8.41
N TYR A 459 -23.70 -16.66 7.92
CA TYR A 459 -22.45 -17.30 7.51
C TYR A 459 -21.76 -18.08 8.63
N VAL A 460 -21.66 -17.50 9.83
CA VAL A 460 -21.10 -18.20 11.00
C VAL A 460 -21.95 -19.41 11.38
N THR A 461 -23.28 -19.28 11.33
CA THR A 461 -24.20 -20.39 11.59
C THR A 461 -24.04 -21.50 10.57
N GLU A 462 -24.02 -21.21 9.28
CA GLU A 462 -23.79 -22.19 8.20
C GLU A 462 -22.41 -22.85 8.32
N LYS A 463 -21.35 -22.10 8.63
CA LYS A 463 -20.01 -22.66 8.87
C LYS A 463 -19.99 -23.61 10.07
N GLN A 464 -20.69 -23.28 11.16
CA GLN A 464 -20.82 -24.17 12.33
C GLN A 464 -21.67 -25.40 12.02
N LEU A 465 -22.79 -25.22 11.31
CA LEU A 465 -23.66 -26.31 10.87
C LEU A 465 -22.89 -27.33 10.02
N ASN A 466 -22.01 -26.86 9.13
CA ASN A 466 -21.22 -27.71 8.24
C ASN A 466 -20.13 -28.55 8.93
N VAL A 467 -19.91 -28.41 10.25
CA VAL A 467 -18.98 -29.26 11.02
C VAL A 467 -19.63 -29.93 12.24
N THR A 468 -20.92 -29.71 12.49
CA THR A 468 -21.62 -30.27 13.67
C THR A 468 -22.29 -31.62 13.34
N CYS A 469 -22.23 -32.59 14.26
CA CYS A 469 -22.91 -33.89 14.17
C CYS A 469 -24.45 -33.78 14.34
N ARG A 470 -25.17 -33.23 13.37
CA ARG A 470 -26.64 -33.02 13.46
C ARG A 470 -27.49 -33.95 12.61
N SER A 471 -26.92 -34.50 11.54
CA SER A 471 -27.61 -35.37 10.60
C SER A 471 -26.67 -36.44 10.08
N ASP A 472 -27.22 -37.36 9.30
CA ASP A 472 -26.43 -38.28 8.50
C ASP A 472 -25.56 -37.50 7.50
N PHE A 473 -24.37 -38.03 7.20
CA PHE A 473 -23.42 -37.47 6.26
C PHE A 473 -23.34 -38.36 5.03
N ASP A 474 -23.66 -37.81 3.87
CA ASP A 474 -23.51 -38.46 2.57
C ASP A 474 -22.08 -38.21 2.04
N LEU A 475 -21.30 -39.28 1.87
CA LEU A 475 -19.92 -39.25 1.36
C LEU A 475 -19.86 -39.51 -0.15
N THR A 476 -20.99 -39.48 -0.86
CA THR A 476 -21.00 -39.50 -2.33
C THR A 476 -20.71 -38.11 -2.91
N SER A 477 -20.47 -38.03 -4.22
CA SER A 477 -20.33 -36.76 -4.93
C SER A 477 -21.56 -35.84 -4.89
N SER A 478 -22.73 -36.34 -4.48
CA SER A 478 -23.94 -35.52 -4.24
C SER A 478 -24.04 -34.98 -2.81
N GLY A 479 -23.24 -35.51 -1.88
CA GLY A 479 -23.19 -35.06 -0.50
C GLY A 479 -22.35 -33.80 -0.31
N ALA A 480 -22.60 -33.08 0.78
CA ALA A 480 -21.86 -31.88 1.16
C ALA A 480 -21.18 -32.10 2.53
N ILE A 481 -19.92 -32.52 2.52
CA ILE A 481 -19.10 -32.69 3.73
C ILE A 481 -17.97 -31.69 3.72
N HIS A 482 -17.77 -31.01 4.85
CA HIS A 482 -16.69 -30.05 4.98
C HIS A 482 -15.34 -30.79 5.00
N PRO A 483 -14.35 -30.43 4.17
CA PRO A 483 -13.09 -31.17 4.06
C PRO A 483 -12.33 -31.33 5.39
N SER A 484 -12.48 -30.39 6.32
CA SER A 484 -11.84 -30.50 7.65
C SER A 484 -12.38 -31.66 8.51
N MET A 485 -13.48 -32.29 8.10
CA MET A 485 -14.09 -33.43 8.77
C MET A 485 -13.44 -34.74 8.34
N LEU A 486 -12.69 -34.75 7.23
CA LEU A 486 -12.13 -35.96 6.62
C LEU A 486 -10.60 -35.89 6.62
N THR A 487 -9.96 -36.96 7.07
CA THR A 487 -8.51 -37.19 6.91
C THR A 487 -8.33 -38.61 6.35
N GLY A 488 -7.43 -38.80 5.38
CA GLY A 488 -7.22 -40.12 4.77
C GLY A 488 -8.36 -40.57 3.85
N PHE A 489 -9.06 -39.62 3.24
CA PHE A 489 -10.09 -39.86 2.23
C PHE A 489 -9.68 -39.24 0.90
N SER A 490 -10.01 -39.91 -0.19
CA SER A 490 -9.84 -39.44 -1.56
C SER A 490 -10.93 -38.44 -1.98
N SER A 491 -10.99 -38.08 -3.27
CA SER A 491 -12.08 -37.23 -3.78
C SER A 491 -13.43 -37.98 -3.80
N PRO A 492 -14.56 -37.33 -3.51
CA PRO A 492 -15.88 -37.98 -3.54
C PRO A 492 -16.26 -38.53 -4.91
N GLU A 493 -16.82 -39.74 -4.94
CA GLU A 493 -17.31 -40.42 -6.15
C GLU A 493 -18.83 -40.69 -6.03
N PRO A 494 -19.56 -41.01 -7.13
CA PRO A 494 -21.01 -41.24 -7.08
C PRO A 494 -21.46 -42.33 -6.11
N ASN A 495 -20.60 -43.31 -5.81
CA ASN A 495 -20.92 -44.46 -4.95
C ASN A 495 -20.36 -44.32 -3.53
N GLY A 496 -19.64 -43.23 -3.23
CA GLY A 496 -19.03 -42.96 -1.93
C GLY A 496 -17.62 -42.38 -2.09
N THR A 497 -16.94 -42.14 -0.97
CA THR A 497 -15.55 -41.67 -0.96
C THR A 497 -14.65 -42.79 -0.47
N TRP A 498 -13.60 -43.11 -1.22
CA TRP A 498 -12.61 -44.09 -0.79
C TRP A 498 -11.74 -43.54 0.33
N THR A 499 -11.47 -44.36 1.34
CA THR A 499 -10.30 -44.16 2.19
C THR A 499 -9.02 -44.39 1.37
N GLU A 500 -8.00 -43.58 1.65
CA GLU A 500 -6.72 -43.61 0.97
C GLU A 500 -5.59 -43.79 2.00
N GLY A 501 -4.92 -44.95 1.93
CA GLY A 501 -3.93 -45.40 2.91
C GLY A 501 -4.49 -46.41 3.92
N HIS A 502 -3.74 -46.65 4.99
CA HIS A 502 -4.09 -47.62 6.04
C HIS A 502 -4.87 -47.00 7.22
N GLU A 503 -5.01 -45.67 7.24
CA GLU A 503 -5.71 -44.94 8.28
C GLU A 503 -6.56 -43.83 7.68
N ALA A 504 -7.78 -43.67 8.21
CA ALA A 504 -8.67 -42.57 7.86
C ALA A 504 -9.44 -42.13 9.10
N SER A 505 -9.86 -40.87 9.15
CA SER A 505 -10.67 -40.37 10.25
C SER A 505 -11.77 -39.44 9.79
N PHE A 506 -12.97 -39.65 10.32
CA PHE A 506 -14.07 -38.71 10.24
C PHE A 506 -14.23 -37.99 11.58
N LYS A 507 -14.43 -36.68 11.56
CA LYS A 507 -14.71 -35.90 12.78
C LYS A 507 -15.80 -34.87 12.61
N CYS A 508 -16.64 -34.73 13.62
CA CYS A 508 -17.65 -33.67 13.72
C CYS A 508 -17.79 -33.18 15.16
N GLU A 509 -18.23 -31.94 15.34
CA GLU A 509 -18.46 -31.35 16.67
C GLU A 509 -19.81 -31.83 17.20
N LEU A 510 -19.84 -32.36 18.43
CA LEU A 510 -21.08 -32.80 19.07
C LEU A 510 -21.89 -31.58 19.55
N PRO A 511 -23.22 -31.55 19.36
CA PRO A 511 -24.05 -30.45 19.87
C PRO A 511 -23.94 -30.27 21.40
N LYS A 512 -24.04 -29.02 21.85
CA LYS A 512 -24.09 -28.68 23.28
C LYS A 512 -25.31 -29.32 23.96
N ALA A 513 -25.21 -29.55 25.28
CA ALA A 513 -26.20 -30.28 26.07
C ALA A 513 -27.64 -29.81 25.83
N GLY A 514 -28.57 -30.76 25.64
CA GLY A 514 -29.99 -30.50 25.38
C GLY A 514 -30.44 -30.66 23.91
N HIS A 515 -29.51 -30.91 22.98
CA HIS A 515 -29.79 -31.17 21.56
C HIS A 515 -29.45 -32.61 21.15
N PHE A 516 -29.80 -33.00 19.91
CA PHE A 516 -29.56 -34.34 19.34
C PHE A 516 -28.15 -34.84 19.66
N ARG A 517 -28.08 -35.99 20.33
CA ARG A 517 -26.85 -36.74 20.56
C ARG A 517 -27.05 -38.14 19.99
N PRO A 518 -26.24 -38.57 19.01
CA PRO A 518 -26.29 -39.95 18.57
C PRO A 518 -25.98 -40.85 19.77
N LYS A 519 -26.74 -41.93 19.92
CA LYS A 519 -26.47 -43.08 20.79
C LYS A 519 -25.62 -44.14 20.09
N ARG A 520 -25.60 -44.11 18.76
CA ARG A 520 -24.69 -44.89 17.94
C ARG A 520 -24.40 -44.21 16.62
N VAL A 521 -23.29 -44.60 16.03
CA VAL A 521 -22.85 -44.16 14.72
C VAL A 521 -22.73 -45.37 13.82
N GLU A 522 -23.26 -45.27 12.61
CA GLU A 522 -23.24 -46.34 11.62
C GLU A 522 -22.44 -45.86 10.40
N VAL A 523 -21.29 -46.50 10.13
CA VAL A 523 -20.51 -46.27 8.91
C VAL A 523 -20.96 -47.27 7.86
N VAL A 524 -21.56 -46.77 6.78
CA VAL A 524 -22.06 -47.59 5.67
C VAL A 524 -21.05 -47.54 4.54
N GLY A 525 -20.49 -48.69 4.17
CA GLY A 525 -19.47 -48.73 3.14
C GLY A 525 -19.26 -50.09 2.51
N THR A 526 -18.49 -50.08 1.42
CA THR A 526 -18.10 -51.24 0.63
C THR A 526 -16.59 -51.31 0.60
N ALA A 527 -15.99 -52.43 1.01
CA ALA A 527 -14.54 -52.56 1.05
C ALA A 527 -13.94 -52.89 -0.32
N PHE A 528 -12.67 -52.51 -0.51
CA PHE A 528 -11.88 -53.02 -1.63
C PHE A 528 -11.37 -54.43 -1.28
N VAL A 529 -11.87 -55.44 -1.99
CA VAL A 529 -11.49 -56.85 -1.77
C VAL A 529 -10.95 -57.42 -3.08
N ALA A 530 -9.67 -57.79 -3.09
CA ALA A 530 -9.05 -58.48 -4.22
C ALA A 530 -9.32 -60.00 -4.14
N GLU A 531 -9.31 -60.70 -5.27
CA GLU A 531 -9.56 -62.15 -5.32
C GLU A 531 -8.66 -62.91 -4.32
N ASN A 532 -9.27 -63.77 -3.50
CA ASN A 532 -8.64 -64.59 -2.45
C ASN A 532 -8.04 -63.82 -1.27
N ARG A 533 -8.39 -62.55 -1.05
CA ARG A 533 -8.02 -61.79 0.14
C ARG A 533 -9.25 -61.33 0.91
N GLN A 534 -9.10 -61.16 2.21
CA GLN A 534 -10.09 -60.48 3.05
C GLN A 534 -9.58 -59.08 3.36
N GLN A 535 -10.50 -58.14 3.55
CA GLN A 535 -10.19 -56.79 4.01
C GLN A 535 -10.77 -56.61 5.40
N GLN A 536 -9.90 -56.47 6.40
CA GLN A 536 -10.31 -56.10 7.74
C GLN A 536 -10.43 -54.57 7.85
N ILE A 537 -11.51 -54.13 8.49
CA ILE A 537 -11.73 -52.73 8.90
C ILE A 537 -11.91 -52.71 10.40
N VAL A 538 -11.07 -51.96 11.10
CA VAL A 538 -11.22 -51.67 12.53
C VAL A 538 -11.69 -50.23 12.65
N ALA A 539 -12.91 -50.04 13.14
CA ALA A 539 -13.47 -48.73 13.41
C ALA A 539 -13.51 -48.48 14.92
N THR A 540 -13.03 -47.31 15.36
CA THR A 540 -12.94 -46.94 16.77
C THR A 540 -13.44 -45.51 16.97
N ILE A 541 -14.16 -45.25 18.05
CA ILE A 541 -14.45 -43.87 18.49
C ILE A 541 -13.33 -43.42 19.41
N ALA A 542 -12.58 -42.40 18.99
CA ALA A 542 -11.43 -41.91 19.73
C ALA A 542 -11.82 -41.43 21.14
N GLY A 543 -11.03 -41.80 22.14
CA GLY A 543 -11.31 -41.48 23.55
C GLY A 543 -12.32 -42.41 24.23
N THR A 544 -12.85 -43.41 23.53
CA THR A 544 -13.73 -44.44 24.10
C THR A 544 -13.14 -45.84 23.92
N THR A 545 -13.73 -46.83 24.58
CA THR A 545 -13.45 -48.26 24.33
C THR A 545 -14.31 -48.84 23.19
N SER A 546 -15.11 -48.01 22.51
CA SER A 546 -15.99 -48.41 21.42
C SER A 546 -15.17 -48.73 20.18
N THR A 547 -14.97 -50.02 19.92
CA THR A 547 -14.24 -50.54 18.76
C THR A 547 -15.04 -51.67 18.14
N GLN A 548 -15.13 -51.68 16.81
CA GLN A 548 -15.71 -52.76 16.04
C GLN A 548 -14.77 -53.17 14.92
N THR A 549 -14.56 -54.48 14.79
CA THR A 549 -13.82 -55.07 13.68
C THR A 549 -14.80 -55.76 12.75
N VAL A 550 -14.69 -55.48 11.45
CA VAL A 550 -15.54 -56.07 10.41
C VAL A 550 -14.66 -56.55 9.27
N ASP A 551 -14.80 -57.81 8.91
CA ASP A 551 -14.08 -58.42 7.79
C ASP A 551 -14.97 -58.46 6.55
N PHE A 552 -14.42 -58.09 5.40
CA PHE A 552 -15.07 -58.17 4.10
C PHE A 552 -14.41 -59.29 3.29
N SER A 553 -15.21 -60.21 2.76
CA SER A 553 -14.71 -61.41 2.08
C SER A 553 -15.08 -61.47 0.59
N HIS A 554 -16.03 -60.63 0.16
CA HIS A 554 -16.51 -60.63 -1.22
C HIS A 554 -16.40 -59.24 -1.85
N PRO A 555 -15.94 -59.12 -3.12
CA PRO A 555 -15.96 -57.86 -3.85
C PRO A 555 -17.37 -57.29 -3.93
N GLY A 556 -17.52 -56.00 -3.62
CA GLY A 556 -18.83 -55.31 -3.66
C GLY A 556 -19.73 -55.56 -2.45
N GLU A 557 -19.27 -56.30 -1.43
CA GLU A 557 -20.00 -56.52 -0.19
C GLU A 557 -20.14 -55.19 0.59
N THR A 558 -21.38 -54.72 0.76
CA THR A 558 -21.69 -53.55 1.59
C THR A 558 -22.01 -53.98 3.02
N LYS A 559 -21.38 -53.34 4.01
CA LYS A 559 -21.68 -53.55 5.43
C LYS A 559 -21.92 -52.24 6.16
N VAL A 560 -22.57 -52.37 7.31
CA VAL A 560 -22.79 -51.29 8.26
C VAL A 560 -21.97 -51.59 9.51
N ILE A 561 -21.03 -50.70 9.82
CA ILE A 561 -20.19 -50.76 11.03
C ILE A 561 -20.85 -49.87 12.08
N THR A 562 -21.40 -50.46 13.14
CA THR A 562 -22.15 -49.80 14.20
C THR A 562 -21.32 -49.65 15.46
N LEU A 563 -21.02 -48.40 15.82
CA LEU A 563 -20.25 -48.03 17.01
C LEU A 563 -21.17 -47.36 18.04
N PRO A 564 -21.30 -47.88 19.27
CA PRO A 564 -22.01 -47.17 20.33
C PRO A 564 -21.23 -45.91 20.73
N THR A 565 -21.92 -44.79 20.83
CA THR A 565 -21.37 -43.53 21.36
C THR A 565 -21.64 -43.45 22.86
N SER A 566 -20.80 -42.72 23.59
CA SER A 566 -20.94 -42.56 25.04
C SER A 566 -21.54 -41.18 25.36
N ASP A 567 -22.34 -41.11 26.43
CA ASP A 567 -22.82 -39.82 26.96
C ASP A 567 -21.67 -38.93 27.47
N GLN A 568 -20.49 -39.53 27.72
CA GLN A 568 -19.28 -38.83 28.14
C GLN A 568 -18.49 -38.18 26.99
N ASP A 569 -18.87 -38.41 25.73
CA ASP A 569 -18.20 -37.78 24.60
C ASP A 569 -18.48 -36.27 24.62
N GLN A 570 -17.45 -35.46 24.89
CA GLN A 570 -17.53 -33.99 24.92
C GLN A 570 -16.68 -33.38 23.81
N GLY A 571 -17.26 -32.37 23.14
CA GLY A 571 -16.59 -31.60 22.10
C GLY A 571 -16.70 -32.23 20.73
N TRP A 572 -15.98 -33.33 20.47
CA TRP A 572 -15.85 -33.91 19.12
C TRP A 572 -16.15 -35.40 19.10
N LEU A 573 -16.94 -35.83 18.11
CA LEU A 573 -17.04 -37.23 17.71
C LEU A 573 -15.95 -37.48 16.67
N VAL A 574 -15.03 -38.38 16.96
CA VAL A 574 -13.94 -38.76 16.03
C VAL A 574 -14.00 -40.26 15.80
N ILE A 575 -14.32 -40.66 14.56
CA ILE A 575 -14.31 -42.04 14.11
C ILE A 575 -12.96 -42.26 13.43
N GLN A 576 -12.18 -43.19 13.97
CA GLN A 576 -10.93 -43.65 13.37
C GLN A 576 -11.20 -44.97 12.65
N LEU A 577 -10.74 -45.06 11.41
CA LEU A 577 -10.78 -46.26 10.59
C LEU A 577 -9.35 -46.72 10.38
N SER A 578 -9.05 -47.96 10.75
CA SER A 578 -7.80 -48.65 10.44
C SER A 578 -8.08 -49.77 9.45
N MET A 579 -7.31 -49.79 8.38
CA MET A 579 -7.44 -50.72 7.25
C MET A 579 -6.10 -51.43 7.04
N PRO A 580 -5.72 -52.37 7.93
CA PRO A 580 -4.40 -53.00 7.91
C PRO A 580 -4.13 -53.72 6.58
N ASP A 581 -5.16 -54.30 5.97
CA ASP A 581 -5.04 -55.06 4.71
C ASP A 581 -5.20 -54.21 3.44
N ALA A 582 -5.35 -52.88 3.58
CA ALA A 582 -5.58 -51.98 2.44
C ALA A 582 -4.46 -52.12 1.40
N LEU A 583 -4.83 -52.14 0.13
CA LEU A 583 -3.89 -52.31 -0.98
C LEU A 583 -4.39 -51.58 -2.22
N SER A 584 -3.51 -51.29 -3.17
CA SER A 584 -3.92 -50.62 -4.40
C SER A 584 -4.42 -51.59 -5.48
N PRO A 585 -5.38 -51.20 -6.32
CA PRO A 585 -5.77 -52.01 -7.48
C PRO A 585 -4.58 -52.39 -8.38
N ALA A 586 -3.57 -51.52 -8.48
CA ALA A 586 -2.30 -51.84 -9.15
C ALA A 586 -1.50 -52.95 -8.46
N GLN A 587 -1.42 -52.96 -7.13
CA GLN A 587 -0.77 -54.04 -6.38
C GLN A 587 -1.53 -55.37 -6.50
N ALA A 588 -2.85 -55.33 -6.68
CA ALA A 588 -3.66 -56.51 -6.99
C ALA A 588 -3.60 -56.94 -8.47
N GLY A 589 -2.96 -56.17 -9.35
CA GLY A 589 -2.92 -56.45 -10.79
C GLY A 589 -4.25 -56.24 -11.53
N LEU A 590 -5.17 -55.46 -10.96
CA LEU A 590 -6.51 -55.22 -11.54
C LEU A 590 -6.56 -53.99 -12.45
N SER A 591 -5.76 -52.95 -12.17
CA SER A 591 -5.73 -51.72 -12.96
C SER A 591 -4.44 -50.92 -12.74
N ALA A 592 -4.31 -49.74 -13.36
CA ALA A 592 -3.19 -48.82 -13.13
C ALA A 592 -3.38 -47.91 -11.90
N ASP A 593 -4.47 -48.03 -11.15
CA ASP A 593 -4.76 -47.19 -9.99
C ASP A 593 -3.81 -47.51 -8.82
N SER A 594 -2.98 -46.53 -8.47
CA SER A 594 -1.94 -46.66 -7.45
C SER A 594 -2.42 -46.30 -6.04
N ARG A 595 -3.66 -45.81 -5.87
CA ARG A 595 -4.20 -45.45 -4.55
C ARG A 595 -4.34 -46.70 -3.68
N VAL A 596 -3.89 -46.65 -2.44
CA VAL A 596 -4.08 -47.75 -1.46
C VAL A 596 -5.50 -47.63 -0.91
N LEU A 597 -6.39 -48.55 -1.29
CA LEU A 597 -7.82 -48.45 -0.99
C LEU A 597 -8.21 -49.46 0.10
N GLY A 598 -8.99 -49.00 1.08
CA GLY A 598 -9.53 -49.85 2.15
C GLY A 598 -11.06 -49.96 2.08
N LEU A 599 -11.76 -48.86 2.36
CA LEU A 599 -13.22 -48.79 2.47
C LEU A 599 -13.75 -47.62 1.63
N GLN A 600 -14.70 -47.89 0.74
CA GLN A 600 -15.53 -46.85 0.13
C GLN A 600 -16.68 -46.54 1.08
N VAL A 601 -16.61 -45.40 1.76
CA VAL A 601 -17.67 -44.97 2.66
C VAL A 601 -18.72 -44.22 1.86
N LYS A 602 -19.96 -44.71 1.90
CA LYS A 602 -21.11 -44.08 1.25
C LYS A 602 -21.78 -43.08 2.19
N GLU A 603 -21.97 -43.46 3.44
CA GLU A 603 -22.75 -42.68 4.40
C GLU A 603 -22.25 -42.91 5.82
N ILE A 604 -22.26 -41.87 6.64
CA ILE A 604 -22.08 -41.96 8.09
C ILE A 604 -23.38 -41.52 8.74
N ARG A 605 -24.09 -42.44 9.37
CA ARG A 605 -25.39 -42.17 9.99
C ARG A 605 -25.25 -41.95 11.48
N LEU A 606 -25.95 -40.93 11.97
CA LEU A 606 -26.05 -40.60 13.37
C LEU A 606 -27.43 -41.08 13.87
N ARG A 607 -27.46 -41.92 14.90
CA ARG A 607 -28.68 -42.59 15.36
C ARG A 607 -28.89 -42.47 16.85
#